data_AF-A0A1I6VY79-F1
#
_entry.id   AF-A0A1I6VY79-F1
#
_cell.length_a   1.000
_cell.length_b   1.000
_cell.length_c   1.000
_cell.angle_alpha   90.00
_cell.angle_beta   90.00
_cell.angle_gamma   90.00
#
_symmetry.space_group_name_H-M   'P 1'
#
loop_
_entity.id
_entity.type
_entity.pdbx_description
1 polymer ?
#
loop_
_entity_poly.entity_id
_entity_poly.type
_entity_poly.pdbx_seq_one_letter_code
_entity_poly.pdbx_strand_id
1 'polypeptide(L)' 'MNTTYPQKLVTFYKLESPDIQRGVWANYDKNGNFINLTNYYGKELILLEQDRVNIDGKIWVCKESFR' A
#
# COMPACT_ATOMS: atom_id res chain seq x y z
N MET A 1 -17.25 -21.80 2.23
CA MET A 1 -16.88 -20.94 1.08
C MET A 1 -15.95 -19.88 1.64
N ASN A 2 -14.66 -19.89 1.28
CA ASN A 2 -13.69 -18.91 1.79
C ASN A 2 -13.96 -17.55 1.15
N THR A 3 -14.50 -16.61 1.92
CA THR A 3 -14.69 -15.24 1.46
C THR A 3 -13.34 -14.50 1.57
N THR A 4 -12.46 -14.66 0.58
CA THR A 4 -11.24 -13.86 0.44
C THR A 4 -11.65 -12.51 -0.15
N TYR A 5 -11.76 -11.46 0.67
CA TYR A 5 -11.59 -10.10 0.15
C TYR A 5 -10.19 -9.60 0.52
N PRO A 6 -9.42 -9.15 -0.49
CA PRO A 6 -8.10 -9.73 -0.72
C PRO A 6 -7.03 -8.67 -0.48
N GLN A 7 -5.87 -9.09 0.02
CA GLN A 7 -4.71 -8.22 -0.03
C GLN A 7 -4.46 -7.86 -1.49
N LYS A 8 -4.50 -6.57 -1.84
CA LYS A 8 -4.14 -6.09 -3.17
C LYS A 8 -2.68 -5.65 -3.14
N LEU A 9 -1.87 -6.16 -4.06
CA LEU A 9 -0.52 -5.65 -4.26
C LEU A 9 -0.64 -4.30 -4.97
N VAL A 10 -0.15 -3.25 -4.31
CA VAL A 10 -0.16 -1.88 -4.81
C VAL A 10 1.28 -1.42 -4.98
N THR A 11 1.56 -0.73 -6.07
CA THR A 11 2.90 -0.27 -6.39
C THR A 11 3.10 1.18 -5.95
N PHE A 12 4.18 1.41 -5.23
CA PHE A 12 4.65 2.74 -4.83
C PHE A 12 6.01 3.02 -5.47
N TYR A 13 6.29 4.28 -5.81
CA TYR A 13 7.56 4.72 -6.40
C TYR A 13 8.17 5.90 -5.63
N LYS A 14 9.48 6.10 -5.74
CA LYS A 14 10.13 7.31 -5.19
C LYS A 14 9.90 8.49 -6.12
N LEU A 15 9.47 9.63 -5.58
CA LEU A 15 9.17 10.82 -6.39
C LEU A 15 10.39 11.30 -7.17
N GLU A 16 11.57 11.27 -6.55
CA GLU A 16 12.84 11.66 -7.16
C GLU A 16 13.41 10.61 -8.13
N SER A 17 12.86 9.39 -8.16
CA SER A 17 13.34 8.29 -9.01
C SER A 17 12.23 7.26 -9.28
N PRO A 18 11.30 7.54 -10.23
CA PRO A 18 10.13 6.70 -10.47
C PRO A 18 10.42 5.26 -10.92
N ASP A 19 11.61 4.99 -11.45
CA ASP A 19 12.07 3.65 -11.78
C ASP A 19 12.27 2.77 -10.54
N ILE A 20 12.49 3.39 -9.37
CA ILE A 20 12.60 2.69 -8.10
C ILE A 20 11.20 2.49 -7.53
N GLN A 21 10.72 1.25 -7.58
CA GLN A 21 9.37 0.85 -7.16
C GLN A 21 9.40 -0.16 -6.00
N ARG A 22 8.33 -0.18 -5.20
CA ARG A 22 8.08 -1.15 -4.12
C ARG A 22 6.63 -1.59 -4.12
N GLY A 23 6.43 -2.90 -3.90
CA GLY A 23 5.11 -3.48 -3.65
C GLY A 23 4.71 -3.35 -2.19
N VAL A 24 3.46 -2.95 -1.96
CA VAL A 24 2.82 -2.82 -0.65
C VAL A 24 1.48 -3.54 -0.68
N TRP A 25 1.10 -4.20 0.39
CA TRP A 25 -0.20 -4.83 0.51
C TRP A 25 -1.23 -3.82 1.04
N ALA A 26 -2.26 -3.54 0.26
CA ALA A 26 -3.49 -2.90 0.73
C ALA A 26 -4.44 -3.97 1.27
N ASN A 27 -4.81 -3.84 2.54
CA ASN A 27 -5.66 -4.79 3.23
C ASN A 27 -7.08 -4.22 3.34
N TYR A 28 -8.07 -5.10 3.16
CA TYR A 28 -9.49 -4.74 3.20
C TYR A 28 -10.24 -5.65 4.17
N ASP A 29 -11.33 -5.16 4.75
CA ASP A 29 -12.24 -5.99 5.53
C ASP A 29 -13.08 -6.92 4.63
N LYS A 30 -13.88 -7.79 5.26
CA LYS A 30 -14.79 -8.70 4.55
C LYS A 30 -15.86 -8.01 3.70
N ASN A 31 -16.07 -6.71 3.89
CA ASN A 31 -17.03 -5.90 3.14
C ASN A 31 -16.35 -5.10 2.01
N GLY A 32 -15.02 -5.22 1.86
CA GLY A 32 -14.24 -4.47 0.87
C GLY A 32 -13.80 -3.08 1.32
N ASN A 33 -13.95 -2.72 2.60
CA ASN A 33 -13.48 -1.44 3.11
C ASN A 33 -11.99 -1.47 3.36
N PHE A 34 -11.27 -0.44 2.91
CA PHE A 34 -9.84 -0.29 3.17
C PHE A 34 -9.55 -0.22 4.69
N ILE A 35 -8.57 -1.01 5.15
CA ILE A 35 -8.12 -1.05 6.55
C ILE A 35 -6.79 -0.30 6.68
N ASN A 36 -5.73 -0.85 6.09
CA ASN A 36 -4.37 -0.35 6.22
C ASN A 36 -3.47 -0.81 5.06
N LEU A 37 -2.22 -0.31 5.07
CA LEU A 37 -1.15 -0.76 4.21
C LEU A 37 -0.12 -1.54 5.05
N THR A 38 0.40 -2.64 4.51
CA THR A 38 1.47 -3.42 5.16
C THR A 38 2.59 -3.74 4.18
N ASN A 39 3.83 -3.80 4.68
CA ASN A 39 4.96 -4.25 3.88
C ASN A 39 4.96 -5.79 3.71
N TYR A 40 5.98 -6.31 3.03
CA TYR A 40 6.17 -7.74 2.81
C TYR A 40 6.16 -8.58 4.10
N TYR A 41 6.58 -8.01 5.23
CA TYR A 41 6.65 -8.68 6.53
C TYR A 41 5.38 -8.52 7.37
N GLY A 42 4.31 -7.91 6.83
CA GLY A 42 3.08 -7.64 7.55
C GLY A 42 3.17 -6.45 8.52
N LYS A 43 4.26 -5.67 8.49
CA LYS A 43 4.38 -4.44 9.29
C LYS A 43 3.55 -3.34 8.65
N GLU A 44 2.72 -2.68 9.47
CA GLU A 44 1.91 -1.55 9.06
C GLU A 44 2.76 -0.38 8.56
N LEU A 45 2.31 0.23 7.47
CA LEU A 45 2.89 1.43 6.88
C LEU A 45 1.96 2.61 7.12
N ILE A 46 2.56 3.74 7.49
CA ILE A 46 1.83 4.98 7.70
C ILE A 46 1.49 5.57 6.33
N LEU A 47 0.18 5.60 6.05
CA LEU A 47 -0.40 6.26 4.89
C LEU A 47 -0.53 7.76 5.19
N LEU A 48 0.22 8.54 4.45
CA LEU A 48 0.19 10.00 4.43
C LEU A 48 -0.80 10.42 3.35
N GLU A 49 -1.75 11.29 3.72
CA GLU A 49 -2.77 11.81 2.79
C GLU A 49 -3.58 10.67 2.11
N GLN A 50 -3.72 10.72 0.78
CA GLN A 50 -4.48 9.75 0.00
C GLN A 50 -3.59 8.71 -0.70
N ASP A 51 -2.36 9.07 -1.06
CA ASP A 51 -1.54 8.31 -2.01
C ASP A 51 -0.06 8.17 -1.59
N ARG A 52 0.33 8.59 -0.38
CA ARG A 52 1.74 8.60 0.03
C ARG A 52 2.01 7.68 1.20
N VAL A 53 3.19 7.09 1.26
CA VAL A 53 3.62 6.28 2.41
C VAL A 53 5.05 6.63 2.81
N ASN A 54 5.34 6.56 4.11
CA ASN A 54 6.71 6.58 4.59
C ASN A 54 7.24 5.15 4.70
N ILE A 55 8.27 4.83 3.93
CA ILE A 55 8.99 3.55 4.03
C ILE A 55 10.46 3.85 4.23
N ASP A 56 11.00 3.41 5.36
CA ASP A 56 12.40 3.59 5.76
C ASP A 56 12.88 5.06 5.75
N GLY A 57 12.01 5.99 6.17
CA GLY A 57 12.32 7.42 6.23
C GLY A 57 12.26 8.14 4.88
N LYS A 58 11.73 7.49 3.84
CA LYS A 58 11.52 8.06 2.50
C LYS A 58 10.05 8.06 2.15
N ILE A 59 9.60 9.11 1.47
CA ILE A 59 8.23 9.22 0.96
C ILE A 59 8.16 8.48 -0.37
N TRP A 60 7.17 7.62 -0.49
CA TRP A 60 6.82 6.94 -1.73
C TRP A 60 5.40 7.32 -2.13
N VAL A 61 5.18 7.42 -3.43
CA VAL A 61 3.91 7.83 -4.03
C VAL A 61 3.26 6.63 -4.70
N CYS A 62 1.96 6.48 -4.51
CA CYS A 62 1.19 5.40 -5.07
C CYS A 62 1.06 5.58 -6.58
N LYS A 63 1.28 4.51 -7.33
CA LYS A 63 1.13 4.49 -8.79
C LYS A 63 -0.32 4.31 -9.23
N GLU A 64 -1.16 3.76 -8.35
CA GLU A 64 -2.53 3.34 -8.65
C GLU A 64 -3.51 3.84 -7.58
N SER A 65 -4.81 3.96 -7.89
CA SER A 65 -5.81 4.08 -6.83
C SER A 65 -6.03 2.72 -6.16
N PHE A 66 -6.11 2.73 -4.83
CA PHE A 66 -6.42 1.55 -4.02
C PHE A 66 -7.53 1.79 -3.00
N ARG A 67 -7.97 3.05 -2.82
CA ARG A 67 -9.14 3.39 -2.01
C ARG A 67 -10.38 3.46 -2.88
#